data_AF-A0A9E1UYY5-F1
#
_entry.id   AF-A0A9E1UYY5-F1
#
_cell.length_a   1.000
_cell.length_b   1.000
_cell.length_c   1.000
_cell.angle_alpha   90.00
_cell.angle_beta   90.00
_cell.angle_gamma   90.00
#
_symmetry.space_group_name_H-M   'P 1'
#
loop_
_entity.id
_entity.type
_entity.pdbx_description
1 polymer ?
#
loop_
_entity_poly.entity_id
_entity_poly.type
_entity_poly.pdbx_seq_one_letter_code
_entity_poly.pdbx_strand_id
1 'polypeptide(L)'
;VEAERESEGRQAAESARDAYARQLQDVREAAIKAKPTALAEAEKKGQAAKLLLGKREWRRATEAWRDGSAILAKAYAEATEEKRQQTYAEALAQGRKLFQAGNYAGAESAFARALAEPGRGGDALAMQLYEKARTTRVARESGKAWRAADGNLVFNSDFEKGKDKAPAGWTKPDNLTVYWEKSGVKGMCIRMDTDVYRSEWEEHRKHPDTPMVKTPTTGTRYNTVGGTAGVAVYSRPIPVEPDGYYLVDFDVRGKGEPFMFIKGFWKCGPQDLHKMGKKMFFKPFKPGPSYSLMAMGTSGEEKRDAHPGDYIQCYRRRLVARISDREEWRHFRTVLHFEAARHIEVVLLELYAFWPPGDFYFDNVRMKLVTKAEADAHEAWRKKLGAEANFGTSVR
;
A
#
# COMPACT_ATOMS: atom_id res chain seq x y z
N VAL A 1 -10.57 43.74 51.74
CA VAL A 1 -11.31 42.49 52.02
C VAL A 1 -12.67 42.42 51.34
N GLU A 2 -13.66 43.25 51.70
CA GLU A 2 -15.01 43.15 51.09
C GLU A 2 -15.07 43.64 49.64
N ALA A 3 -14.45 44.80 49.34
CA ALA A 3 -14.31 45.32 47.97
C ALA A 3 -13.47 44.41 47.04
N GLU A 4 -12.47 43.71 47.58
CA GLU A 4 -11.67 42.74 46.83
C GLU A 4 -12.49 41.49 46.49
N ARG A 5 -13.27 40.96 47.43
CA ARG A 5 -14.19 39.83 47.19
C ARG A 5 -15.28 40.16 46.17
N GLU A 6 -15.79 41.38 46.18
CA GLU A 6 -16.73 41.84 45.14
C GLU A 6 -16.06 41.95 43.77
N SER A 7 -14.85 42.49 43.70
CA SER A 7 -14.06 42.59 42.45
C SER A 7 -13.76 41.21 41.86
N GLU A 8 -13.27 40.27 42.66
CA GLU A 8 -12.98 38.90 42.25
C GLU A 8 -14.24 38.15 41.79
N GLY A 9 -15.34 38.28 42.54
CA GLY A 9 -16.62 37.69 42.19
C GLY A 9 -17.15 38.20 40.84
N ARG A 10 -17.05 39.52 40.62
CA ARG A 10 -17.44 40.15 39.36
C ARG A 10 -16.60 39.68 38.17
N GLN A 11 -15.27 39.61 38.34
CA GLN A 11 -14.37 39.16 37.27
C GLN A 11 -14.62 37.69 36.90
N ALA A 12 -14.86 36.82 37.89
CA ALA A 12 -15.20 35.42 37.66
C ALA A 12 -16.54 35.27 36.91
N ALA A 13 -17.53 36.08 37.28
CA ALA A 13 -18.85 36.10 36.66
C ALA A 13 -18.76 36.58 35.19
N GLU A 14 -18.05 37.67 34.92
CA GLU A 14 -17.83 38.17 33.55
C GLU A 14 -17.08 37.14 32.68
N SER A 15 -16.05 36.49 33.23
CA SER A 15 -15.30 35.43 32.53
C SER A 15 -16.20 34.23 32.18
N ALA A 16 -17.04 33.78 33.12
CA ALA A 16 -17.97 32.68 32.89
C ALA A 16 -19.05 33.01 31.86
N ARG A 17 -19.57 34.25 31.88
CA ARG A 17 -20.51 34.76 30.88
C ARG A 17 -19.92 34.71 29.48
N ASP A 18 -18.69 35.21 29.32
CA ASP A 18 -18.05 35.32 28.01
C ASP A 18 -17.66 33.94 27.47
N ALA A 19 -17.31 32.99 28.35
CA ALA A 19 -17.12 31.58 27.97
C ALA A 19 -18.44 30.93 27.52
N TYR A 20 -19.52 31.12 28.29
CA TYR A 20 -20.85 30.62 27.95
C TYR A 20 -21.37 31.20 26.62
N ALA A 21 -21.22 32.51 26.40
CA ALA A 21 -21.69 33.18 25.19
C ALA A 21 -20.97 32.67 23.93
N ARG A 22 -19.64 32.50 24.02
CA ARG A 22 -18.84 31.91 22.94
C ARG A 22 -19.29 30.49 22.64
N GLN A 23 -19.40 29.65 23.65
CA GLN A 23 -19.81 28.25 23.46
C GLN A 23 -21.24 28.13 22.89
N LEU A 24 -22.17 28.99 23.30
CA LEU A 24 -23.52 29.02 22.74
C LEU A 24 -23.51 29.40 21.25
N GLN A 25 -22.67 30.37 20.87
CA GLN A 25 -22.50 30.75 19.48
C GLN A 25 -21.89 29.60 18.67
N ASP A 26 -20.82 28.98 19.16
CA ASP A 26 -20.17 27.83 18.51
C ASP A 26 -21.15 26.69 18.24
N VAL A 27 -21.98 26.33 19.23
CA VAL A 27 -22.98 25.26 19.08
C VAL A 27 -24.08 25.64 18.07
N ARG A 28 -24.45 26.92 17.97
CA ARG A 28 -25.45 27.39 17.00
C ARG A 28 -24.91 27.38 15.57
N GLU A 29 -23.64 27.75 15.39
CA GLU A 29 -22.99 27.83 14.09
C GLU A 29 -22.45 26.46 13.62
N ALA A 30 -22.24 25.51 14.54
CA ALA A 30 -21.75 24.18 14.21
C ALA A 30 -22.58 23.47 13.14
N ALA A 31 -21.90 22.71 12.27
CA ALA A 31 -22.54 21.91 11.23
C ALA A 31 -23.45 20.81 11.82
N ILE A 32 -23.07 20.27 12.97
CA ILE A 32 -23.85 19.29 13.73
C ILE A 32 -24.70 20.06 14.74
N LYS A 33 -26.03 19.98 14.62
CA LYS A 33 -26.96 20.73 15.47
C LYS A 33 -27.27 19.97 16.75
N ALA A 34 -27.07 20.63 17.89
CA ALA A 34 -27.51 20.13 19.19
C ALA A 34 -29.05 20.10 19.28
N LYS A 35 -29.59 19.25 20.15
CA LYS A 35 -31.03 19.12 20.38
C LYS A 35 -31.63 20.47 20.84
N PRO A 36 -32.74 20.94 20.24
CA PRO A 36 -33.37 22.20 20.61
C PRO A 36 -33.72 22.31 22.11
N THR A 37 -34.09 21.20 22.73
CA THR A 37 -34.43 21.13 24.15
C THR A 37 -33.25 21.44 25.07
N ALA A 38 -32.05 20.93 24.76
CA ALA A 38 -30.85 21.20 25.52
C ALA A 38 -30.34 22.64 25.32
N LEU A 39 -30.48 23.18 24.10
CA LEU A 39 -30.23 24.60 23.81
C LEU A 39 -31.15 25.50 24.66
N ALA A 40 -32.45 25.20 24.71
CA ALA A 40 -33.40 25.94 25.52
C ALA A 40 -33.09 25.86 27.02
N GLU A 41 -32.65 24.69 27.51
CA GLU A 41 -32.25 24.51 28.91
C GLU A 41 -30.99 25.32 29.27
N ALA A 42 -29.97 25.31 28.41
CA ALA A 42 -28.78 26.13 28.57
C ALA A 42 -29.09 27.62 28.55
N GLU A 43 -29.97 28.07 27.63
CA GLU A 43 -30.43 29.45 27.56
C GLU A 43 -31.18 29.87 28.82
N LYS A 44 -32.01 28.99 29.39
CA LYS A 44 -32.67 29.23 30.68
C LYS A 44 -31.66 29.43 31.81
N LYS A 45 -30.57 28.66 31.83
CA LYS A 45 -29.46 28.86 32.79
C LYS A 45 -28.75 30.20 32.56
N GLY A 46 -28.48 30.56 31.31
CA GLY A 46 -27.91 31.87 30.95
C GLY A 46 -28.81 33.05 31.33
N GLN A 47 -30.13 32.92 31.20
CA GLN A 47 -31.09 33.92 31.65
C GLN A 47 -31.13 34.03 33.18
N ALA A 48 -31.13 32.89 33.89
CA ALA A 48 -31.05 32.87 35.36
C ALA A 48 -29.76 33.53 35.87
N ALA A 49 -28.63 33.29 35.21
CA ALA A 49 -27.36 33.92 35.53
C ALA A 49 -27.41 35.46 35.38
N LYS A 50 -28.05 35.98 34.31
CA LYS A 50 -28.26 37.43 34.12
C LYS A 50 -29.09 38.05 35.24
N LEU A 51 -30.13 37.35 35.71
CA LEU A 51 -30.96 37.81 36.83
C LEU A 51 -30.16 37.84 38.15
N LEU A 52 -29.34 36.81 38.41
CA LEU A 52 -28.46 36.74 39.58
C LEU A 52 -27.38 37.83 39.55
N LEU A 53 -26.83 38.12 38.36
CA LEU A 53 -25.88 39.21 38.15
C LEU A 53 -26.47 40.57 38.53
N GLY A 54 -27.73 40.83 38.14
CA GLY A 54 -28.45 42.07 38.49
C GLY A 54 -28.66 42.24 39.99
N LYS A 55 -28.68 41.14 40.75
CA LYS A 55 -28.76 41.12 42.23
C LYS A 55 -27.40 41.13 42.92
N ARG A 56 -26.29 41.25 42.16
CA ARG A 56 -24.90 41.13 42.65
C ARG A 56 -24.60 39.77 43.31
N GLU A 57 -25.33 38.72 42.96
CA GLU A 57 -25.08 37.34 43.42
C GLU A 57 -24.02 36.64 42.55
N TRP A 58 -22.80 37.20 42.52
CA TRP A 58 -21.75 36.87 41.54
C TRP A 58 -21.40 35.37 41.47
N ARG A 59 -21.30 34.71 42.62
CA ARG A 59 -20.98 33.27 42.70
C ARG A 59 -22.06 32.41 42.06
N ARG A 60 -23.33 32.68 42.37
CA ARG A 60 -24.47 31.93 41.81
C ARG A 60 -24.65 32.21 40.32
N ALA A 61 -24.39 33.44 39.87
CA ALA A 61 -24.36 33.77 38.45
C ALA A 61 -23.27 32.98 37.70
N THR A 62 -22.08 32.89 38.29
CA THR A 62 -20.95 32.09 37.76
C THR A 62 -21.32 30.61 37.65
N GLU A 63 -21.90 30.03 38.70
CA GLU A 63 -22.37 28.64 38.71
C GLU A 63 -23.43 28.39 37.63
N ALA A 64 -24.41 29.30 37.48
CA ALA A 64 -25.45 29.18 36.45
C ALA A 64 -24.89 29.25 35.01
N TRP A 65 -23.90 30.10 34.72
CA TRP A 65 -23.23 30.08 33.40
C TRP A 65 -22.41 28.82 33.18
N ARG A 66 -21.71 28.32 34.20
CA ARG A 66 -20.97 27.05 34.12
C ARG A 66 -21.91 25.86 33.87
N ASP A 67 -23.05 25.81 34.54
CA ASP A 67 -24.11 24.83 34.28
C ASP A 67 -24.58 24.89 32.83
N GLY A 68 -24.89 26.09 32.32
CA GLY A 68 -25.30 26.29 30.93
C GLY A 68 -24.23 25.81 29.94
N SER A 69 -22.96 26.12 30.20
CA SER A 69 -21.82 25.63 29.41
C SER A 69 -21.68 24.11 29.44
N ALA A 70 -21.89 23.48 30.59
CA ALA A 70 -21.85 22.02 30.71
C ALA A 70 -22.98 21.35 29.92
N ILE A 71 -24.19 21.92 29.94
CA ILE A 71 -25.33 21.46 29.12
C ILE A 71 -24.99 21.55 27.63
N LEU A 72 -24.45 22.68 27.17
CA LEU A 72 -24.05 22.87 25.78
C LEU A 72 -22.98 21.86 25.34
N ALA A 73 -21.95 21.64 26.17
CA ALA A 73 -20.89 20.68 25.88
C ALA A 73 -21.44 19.26 25.74
N LYS A 74 -22.30 18.85 26.68
CA LYS A 74 -22.94 17.54 26.66
C LYS A 74 -23.84 17.37 25.43
N ALA A 75 -24.69 18.36 25.14
CA ALA A 75 -25.60 18.30 24.00
C ALA A 75 -24.87 18.21 22.66
N TYR A 76 -23.77 18.94 22.51
CA TYR A 76 -22.93 18.88 21.31
C TYR A 76 -22.23 17.52 21.18
N ALA A 77 -21.70 16.98 22.27
CA ALA A 77 -21.08 15.66 22.29
C ALA A 77 -22.08 14.55 21.90
N GLU A 78 -23.30 14.59 22.45
CA GLU A 78 -24.39 13.67 22.10
C GLU A 78 -24.78 13.76 20.63
N ALA A 79 -25.00 14.98 20.10
CA ALA A 79 -25.33 15.16 18.68
C ALA A 79 -24.21 14.68 17.75
N THR A 80 -22.95 14.86 18.15
CA THR A 80 -21.79 14.37 17.39
C THR A 80 -21.74 12.84 17.40
N GLU A 81 -22.00 12.20 18.54
CA GLU A 81 -22.06 10.74 18.64
C GLU A 81 -23.24 10.15 17.84
N GLU A 82 -24.43 10.75 17.91
CA GLU A 82 -25.57 10.36 17.09
C GLU A 82 -25.24 10.44 15.59
N LYS A 83 -24.54 11.49 15.16
CA LYS A 83 -24.12 11.62 13.77
C LYS A 83 -23.10 10.55 13.36
N ARG A 84 -22.11 10.24 14.22
CA ARG A 84 -21.16 9.15 13.98
C ARG A 84 -21.86 7.80 13.88
N GLN A 85 -22.79 7.53 14.78
CA GLN A 85 -23.60 6.30 14.77
C GLN A 85 -24.39 6.16 13.47
N GLN A 86 -24.98 7.25 12.99
CA GLN A 86 -25.69 7.29 11.72
C GLN A 86 -24.74 7.00 10.54
N THR A 87 -23.61 7.69 10.45
CA THR A 87 -22.62 7.49 9.36
C THR A 87 -22.10 6.05 9.34
N TYR A 88 -21.82 5.46 10.51
CA TYR A 88 -21.44 4.06 10.64
C TYR A 88 -22.54 3.12 10.11
N ALA A 89 -23.79 3.33 10.52
CA ALA A 89 -24.92 2.49 10.10
C ALA A 89 -25.18 2.59 8.58
N GLU A 90 -25.12 3.80 8.02
CA GLU A 90 -25.25 4.05 6.58
C GLU A 90 -24.13 3.37 5.79
N ALA A 91 -22.88 3.46 6.28
CA ALA A 91 -21.73 2.80 5.66
C ALA A 91 -21.88 1.27 5.66
N LEU A 92 -22.35 0.67 6.76
CA LEU A 92 -22.64 -0.76 6.81
C LEU A 92 -23.77 -1.17 5.86
N ALA A 93 -24.87 -0.42 5.86
CA ALA A 93 -26.01 -0.70 4.99
C ALA A 93 -25.63 -0.62 3.51
N GLN A 94 -24.88 0.43 3.14
CA GLN A 94 -24.35 0.59 1.80
C GLN A 94 -23.39 -0.54 1.42
N GLY A 95 -22.50 -0.95 2.32
CA GLY A 95 -21.59 -2.06 2.08
C GLY A 95 -22.32 -3.37 1.81
N ARG A 96 -23.36 -3.69 2.59
CA ARG A 96 -24.21 -4.88 2.38
C ARG A 96 -24.92 -4.84 1.04
N LYS A 97 -25.51 -3.70 0.68
CA LYS A 97 -26.16 -3.48 -0.62
C LYS A 97 -25.20 -3.71 -1.78
N LEU A 98 -23.99 -3.13 -1.71
CA LEU A 98 -22.97 -3.29 -2.74
C LEU A 98 -22.47 -4.75 -2.82
N PHE A 99 -22.34 -5.42 -1.69
CA PHE A 99 -21.93 -6.83 -1.63
C PHE A 99 -22.95 -7.73 -2.32
N GLN A 100 -24.24 -7.54 -2.06
CA GLN A 100 -25.34 -8.28 -2.70
C GLN A 100 -25.40 -8.01 -4.21
N ALA A 101 -25.08 -6.78 -4.64
CA ALA A 101 -24.98 -6.43 -6.06
C ALA A 101 -23.70 -6.97 -6.75
N GLY A 102 -22.85 -7.71 -6.03
CA GLY A 102 -21.58 -8.22 -6.56
C GLY A 102 -20.50 -7.15 -6.76
N ASN A 103 -20.68 -5.93 -6.25
CA ASN A 103 -19.67 -4.88 -6.25
C ASN A 103 -18.81 -4.98 -4.98
N TYR A 104 -17.93 -5.98 -4.93
CA TYR A 104 -17.13 -6.29 -3.75
C TYR A 104 -16.11 -5.20 -3.40
N ALA A 105 -15.52 -4.53 -4.40
CA ALA A 105 -14.61 -3.39 -4.16
C ALA A 105 -15.35 -2.19 -3.53
N GLY A 106 -16.56 -1.90 -4.01
CA GLY A 106 -17.41 -0.88 -3.40
C GLY A 106 -17.87 -1.27 -1.99
N ALA A 107 -18.22 -2.54 -1.77
CA ALA A 107 -18.60 -3.06 -0.47
C ALA A 107 -17.46 -2.95 0.55
N GLU A 108 -16.25 -3.39 0.18
CA GLU A 108 -15.04 -3.26 0.98
C GLU A 108 -14.78 -1.80 1.36
N SER A 109 -14.85 -0.88 0.38
CA SER A 109 -14.67 0.55 0.62
C SER A 109 -15.72 1.13 1.58
N ALA A 110 -16.96 0.65 1.51
CA ALA A 110 -18.02 1.09 2.42
C ALA A 110 -17.81 0.57 3.85
N PHE A 111 -17.42 -0.71 4.02
CA PHE A 111 -17.10 -1.26 5.34
C PHE A 111 -15.85 -0.62 5.94
N ALA A 112 -14.84 -0.30 5.13
CA ALA A 112 -13.67 0.46 5.54
C ALA A 112 -14.03 1.85 6.09
N ARG A 113 -15.00 2.56 5.47
CA ARG A 113 -15.50 3.83 6.01
C ARG A 113 -16.19 3.65 7.37
N ALA A 114 -16.94 2.57 7.56
CA ALA A 114 -17.54 2.27 8.87
C ALA A 114 -16.45 2.05 9.95
N LEU A 115 -15.37 1.34 9.61
CA LEU A 115 -14.23 1.12 10.51
C LEU A 115 -13.40 2.39 10.78
N ALA A 116 -13.42 3.36 9.86
CA ALA A 116 -12.71 4.62 10.00
C ALA A 116 -13.40 5.62 10.95
N GLU A 117 -14.66 5.37 11.34
CA GLU A 117 -15.35 6.22 12.33
C GLU A 117 -14.64 6.14 13.70
N PRO A 118 -14.48 7.28 14.42
CA PRO A 118 -13.84 7.31 15.73
C PRO A 118 -14.45 6.28 16.70
N GLY A 119 -13.60 5.44 17.30
CA GLY A 119 -14.02 4.37 18.22
C GLY A 119 -14.54 3.09 17.56
N ARG A 120 -14.63 3.01 16.22
CA ARG A 120 -15.16 1.85 15.48
C ARG A 120 -14.11 0.94 14.83
N GLY A 121 -12.82 1.30 14.90
CA GLY A 121 -11.76 0.53 14.23
C GLY A 121 -11.57 -0.92 14.69
N GLY A 122 -12.12 -1.30 15.85
CA GLY A 122 -12.13 -2.66 16.38
C GLY A 122 -13.50 -3.36 16.35
N ASP A 123 -14.49 -2.78 15.66
CA ASP A 123 -15.83 -3.35 15.61
C ASP A 123 -15.84 -4.70 14.88
N ALA A 124 -16.18 -5.77 15.60
CA ALA A 124 -16.03 -7.14 15.11
C ALA A 124 -16.88 -7.41 13.86
N LEU A 125 -18.10 -6.89 13.80
CA LEU A 125 -19.01 -7.08 12.67
C LEU A 125 -18.49 -6.34 11.43
N ALA A 126 -18.10 -5.08 11.57
CA ALA A 126 -17.54 -4.31 10.47
C ALA A 126 -16.24 -4.92 9.95
N MET A 127 -15.36 -5.40 10.84
CA MET A 127 -14.14 -6.13 10.48
C MET A 127 -14.45 -7.42 9.70
N GLN A 128 -15.40 -8.23 10.18
CA GLN A 128 -15.81 -9.46 9.50
C GLN A 128 -16.36 -9.17 8.10
N LEU A 129 -17.22 -8.16 7.97
CA LEU A 129 -17.81 -7.76 6.69
C LEU A 129 -16.77 -7.20 5.73
N TYR A 130 -15.85 -6.38 6.24
CA TYR A 130 -14.70 -5.86 5.50
C TYR A 130 -13.84 -7.01 4.95
N GLU A 131 -13.42 -7.94 5.81
CA GLU A 131 -12.60 -9.08 5.40
C GLU A 131 -13.32 -9.99 4.42
N LYS A 132 -14.63 -10.21 4.61
CA LYS A 132 -15.45 -10.97 3.66
C LYS A 132 -15.50 -10.29 2.28
N ALA A 133 -15.72 -8.97 2.24
CA ALA A 133 -15.71 -8.20 1.00
C ALA A 133 -14.35 -8.24 0.31
N ARG A 134 -13.27 -8.02 1.07
CA ARG A 134 -11.88 -8.06 0.61
C ARG A 134 -11.52 -9.42 0.03
N THR A 135 -11.68 -10.50 0.78
CA THR A 135 -11.36 -11.87 0.34
C THR A 135 -12.18 -12.28 -0.89
N THR A 136 -13.47 -11.93 -0.93
CA THR A 136 -14.33 -12.21 -2.11
C THR A 136 -13.89 -11.41 -3.33
N ARG A 137 -13.51 -10.13 -3.18
CA ARG A 137 -12.93 -9.33 -4.25
C ARG A 137 -11.66 -9.98 -4.77
N VAL A 138 -10.71 -10.29 -3.88
CA VAL A 138 -9.40 -10.86 -4.25
C VAL A 138 -9.58 -12.17 -5.01
N ALA A 139 -10.43 -13.09 -4.52
CA ALA A 139 -10.73 -14.35 -5.22
C ALA A 139 -11.35 -14.13 -6.61
N ARG A 140 -12.22 -13.11 -6.76
CA ARG A 140 -12.81 -12.78 -8.06
C ARG A 140 -11.80 -12.15 -9.00
N GLU A 141 -10.92 -11.29 -8.49
CA GLU A 141 -9.85 -10.66 -9.26
C GLU A 141 -8.79 -11.68 -9.70
N SER A 142 -8.44 -12.64 -8.84
CA SER A 142 -7.55 -13.76 -9.19
C SER A 142 -8.17 -14.75 -10.18
N GLY A 143 -9.49 -14.98 -10.10
CA GLY A 143 -10.23 -15.75 -11.10
C GLY A 143 -10.31 -15.05 -12.47
N LYS A 144 -10.22 -13.71 -12.50
CA LYS A 144 -10.15 -12.89 -13.72
C LYS A 144 -8.73 -12.56 -14.17
N ALA A 145 -7.72 -12.97 -13.40
CA ALA A 145 -6.34 -12.77 -13.78
C ALA A 145 -6.09 -13.40 -15.15
N TRP A 146 -5.24 -12.78 -15.95
CA TRP A 146 -4.81 -13.41 -17.19
C TRP A 146 -4.14 -14.75 -16.89
N ARG A 147 -4.47 -15.73 -17.71
CA ARG A 147 -3.85 -17.05 -17.69
C ARG A 147 -3.58 -17.44 -19.13
N ALA A 148 -2.36 -17.86 -19.42
CA ALA A 148 -2.09 -18.57 -20.67
C ALA A 148 -2.78 -19.94 -20.66
N ALA A 149 -2.88 -20.56 -21.83
CA ALA A 149 -3.53 -21.87 -22.00
C ALA A 149 -2.92 -22.97 -21.11
N ASP A 150 -1.66 -22.82 -20.73
CA ASP A 150 -0.90 -23.73 -19.88
C ASP A 150 -0.97 -23.38 -18.37
N GLY A 151 -1.82 -22.42 -17.99
CA GLY A 151 -2.01 -21.95 -16.62
C GLY A 151 -0.98 -20.92 -16.14
N ASN A 152 -0.04 -20.46 -16.97
CA ASN A 152 0.90 -19.40 -16.57
C ASN A 152 0.18 -18.08 -16.30
N LEU A 153 0.51 -17.44 -15.18
CA LEU A 153 -0.05 -16.17 -14.72
C LEU A 153 0.77 -14.95 -15.17
N VAL A 154 2.02 -15.15 -15.60
CA VAL A 154 2.91 -14.08 -16.05
C VAL A 154 2.63 -13.74 -17.50
N PHE A 155 1.98 -12.59 -17.72
CA PHE A 155 1.70 -12.11 -19.06
C PHE A 155 2.98 -11.82 -19.83
N ASN A 156 3.05 -12.30 -21.07
CA ASN A 156 4.21 -12.10 -21.93
C ASN A 156 5.51 -12.57 -21.25
N SER A 157 5.47 -13.80 -20.72
CA SER A 157 6.56 -14.44 -19.98
C SER A 157 7.81 -14.71 -20.81
N ASP A 158 7.63 -14.89 -22.11
CA ASP A 158 8.65 -15.13 -23.13
C ASP A 158 9.15 -13.83 -23.78
N PHE A 159 8.62 -12.68 -23.35
CA PHE A 159 8.96 -11.36 -23.88
C PHE A 159 8.74 -11.18 -25.39
N GLU A 160 8.01 -12.06 -26.08
CA GLU A 160 7.85 -11.98 -27.54
C GLU A 160 6.88 -10.88 -27.99
N LYS A 161 6.03 -10.39 -27.09
CA LYS A 161 5.03 -9.37 -27.40
C LYS A 161 5.48 -8.00 -26.90
N GLY A 162 5.30 -6.98 -27.72
CA GLY A 162 5.59 -5.61 -27.32
C GLY A 162 5.53 -4.64 -28.49
N LYS A 163 5.77 -3.37 -28.19
CA LYS A 163 5.81 -2.27 -29.16
C LYS A 163 6.76 -1.19 -28.65
N ASP A 164 7.26 -0.35 -29.55
CA ASP A 164 8.06 0.83 -29.19
C ASP A 164 9.25 0.52 -28.28
N LYS A 165 9.97 -0.58 -28.57
CA LYS A 165 11.10 -1.11 -27.77
C LYS A 165 10.75 -1.46 -26.32
N ALA A 166 9.48 -1.75 -26.03
CA ALA A 166 9.01 -2.17 -24.72
C ALA A 166 8.24 -3.50 -24.78
N PRO A 167 8.61 -4.51 -23.95
CA PRO A 167 7.83 -5.72 -23.84
C PRO A 167 6.50 -5.41 -23.14
N ALA A 168 5.41 -5.95 -23.69
CA ALA A 168 4.08 -5.71 -23.17
C ALA A 168 3.97 -6.30 -21.74
N GLY A 169 3.44 -5.52 -20.80
CA GLY A 169 3.21 -5.96 -19.42
C GLY A 169 4.45 -6.01 -18.53
N TRP A 170 5.56 -5.40 -18.96
CA TRP A 170 6.80 -5.26 -18.18
C TRP A 170 7.26 -3.81 -18.14
N THR A 171 8.09 -3.45 -17.17
CA THR A 171 8.69 -2.11 -17.10
C THR A 171 9.36 -1.76 -18.43
N LYS A 172 9.10 -0.54 -18.92
CA LYS A 172 9.71 -0.03 -20.16
C LYS A 172 11.24 0.01 -20.00
N PRO A 173 12.01 -0.60 -20.92
CA PRO A 173 13.47 -0.48 -20.95
C PRO A 173 13.92 0.98 -21.01
N ASP A 174 14.96 1.32 -20.25
CA ASP A 174 15.57 2.65 -20.27
C ASP A 174 16.58 2.82 -21.43
N ASN A 175 16.88 1.74 -22.17
CA ASN A 175 17.86 1.69 -23.26
C ASN A 175 19.29 2.08 -22.84
N LEU A 176 19.60 2.00 -21.55
CA LEU A 176 20.93 2.24 -20.99
C LEU A 176 21.38 1.07 -20.10
N THR A 177 20.53 0.69 -19.15
CA THR A 177 20.78 -0.44 -18.26
C THR A 177 19.82 -1.59 -18.48
N VAL A 178 18.69 -1.35 -19.16
CA VAL A 178 17.69 -2.35 -19.53
C VAL A 178 17.42 -2.27 -21.03
N TYR A 179 17.38 -3.43 -21.66
CA TYR A 179 17.14 -3.61 -23.09
C TYR A 179 16.16 -4.76 -23.34
N TRP A 180 15.36 -4.62 -24.40
CA TRP A 180 14.50 -5.68 -24.92
C TRP A 180 14.99 -6.04 -26.32
N GLU A 181 15.62 -7.22 -26.46
CA GLU A 181 16.43 -7.57 -27.63
C GLU A 181 16.37 -9.07 -27.97
N LYS A 182 16.78 -9.41 -29.20
CA LYS A 182 16.71 -10.77 -29.76
C LYS A 182 17.91 -11.63 -29.35
N SER A 183 18.07 -11.82 -28.04
CA SER A 183 19.17 -12.60 -27.43
C SER A 183 18.67 -13.70 -26.49
N GLY A 184 17.35 -13.95 -26.48
CA GLY A 184 16.68 -14.91 -25.59
C GLY A 184 16.98 -16.36 -25.94
N VAL A 185 16.41 -17.28 -25.16
CA VAL A 185 16.47 -18.72 -25.41
C VAL A 185 15.92 -19.01 -26.81
N LYS A 186 14.77 -18.40 -27.13
CA LYS A 186 14.14 -18.47 -28.45
C LYS A 186 13.50 -17.13 -28.81
N GLY A 187 14.32 -16.14 -29.15
CA GLY A 187 13.82 -14.84 -29.62
C GLY A 187 14.22 -13.70 -28.70
N MET A 188 13.22 -13.00 -28.20
CA MET A 188 13.35 -11.80 -27.37
C MET A 188 13.67 -12.15 -25.91
N CYS A 189 14.36 -11.25 -25.22
CA CYS A 189 14.58 -11.35 -23.78
C CYS A 189 14.78 -9.96 -23.16
N ILE A 190 14.87 -9.91 -21.83
CA ILE A 190 15.37 -8.74 -21.11
C ILE A 190 16.87 -8.88 -20.92
N ARG A 191 17.66 -7.97 -21.49
CA ARG A 191 19.08 -7.80 -21.15
C ARG A 191 19.22 -6.65 -20.15
N MET A 192 20.01 -6.87 -19.10
CA MET A 192 20.43 -5.86 -18.14
C MET A 192 21.94 -5.65 -18.22
N ASP A 193 22.36 -4.40 -18.43
CA ASP A 193 23.75 -3.96 -18.36
C ASP A 193 23.98 -3.25 -17.03
N THR A 194 24.65 -3.91 -16.09
CA THR A 194 24.97 -3.32 -14.79
C THR A 194 26.32 -2.60 -14.78
N ASP A 195 27.05 -2.60 -15.89
CA ASP A 195 28.39 -2.02 -16.03
C ASP A 195 28.34 -0.57 -16.54
N VAL A 196 27.42 0.24 -16.00
CA VAL A 196 27.21 1.65 -16.34
C VAL A 196 27.62 2.51 -15.15
N TYR A 197 28.29 3.65 -15.33
CA TYR A 197 28.58 4.52 -14.19
C TYR A 197 27.29 5.01 -13.53
N ARG A 198 27.25 4.98 -12.20
CA ARG A 198 26.06 5.42 -11.45
C ARG A 198 25.65 6.85 -11.79
N SER A 199 26.62 7.75 -11.96
CA SER A 199 26.36 9.16 -12.31
C SER A 199 25.68 9.31 -13.66
N GLU A 200 26.08 8.51 -14.66
CA GLU A 200 25.46 8.50 -15.99
C GLU A 200 24.02 7.97 -15.91
N TRP A 201 23.82 6.88 -15.15
CA TRP A 201 22.49 6.33 -14.93
C TRP A 201 21.54 7.31 -14.22
N GLU A 202 22.02 8.01 -13.19
CA GLU A 202 21.23 9.03 -12.48
C GLU A 202 20.86 10.20 -13.39
N GLU A 203 21.76 10.62 -14.28
CA GLU A 203 21.49 11.70 -15.23
C GLU A 203 20.51 11.29 -16.33
N HIS A 204 20.70 10.10 -16.90
CA HIS A 204 19.76 9.51 -17.88
C HIS A 204 18.34 9.43 -17.33
N ARG A 205 18.18 9.12 -16.04
CA ARG A 205 16.84 9.03 -15.42
C ARG A 205 16.12 10.36 -15.26
N LYS A 206 16.85 11.47 -15.16
CA LYS A 206 16.25 12.81 -15.19
C LYS A 206 15.84 13.20 -16.60
N HIS A 207 16.56 12.69 -17.60
CA HIS A 207 16.38 13.03 -19.01
C HIS A 207 16.31 11.76 -19.89
N PRO A 208 15.30 10.89 -19.70
CA PRO A 208 15.29 9.54 -20.30
C PRO A 208 15.14 9.53 -21.82
N ASP A 209 14.68 10.64 -22.40
CA ASP A 209 14.55 10.82 -23.85
C ASP A 209 15.83 11.37 -24.50
N THR A 210 16.81 11.81 -23.70
CA THR A 210 18.11 12.26 -24.21
C THR A 210 18.97 11.05 -24.54
N PRO A 211 19.41 10.88 -25.81
CA PRO A 211 20.32 9.80 -26.15
C PRO A 211 21.61 9.93 -25.35
N MET A 212 22.00 8.85 -24.66
CA MET A 212 23.25 8.79 -23.93
C MET A 212 24.13 7.68 -24.48
N VAL A 213 25.41 7.99 -24.68
CA VAL A 213 26.43 7.01 -25.01
C VAL A 213 27.12 6.62 -23.72
N LYS A 214 27.03 5.34 -23.36
CA LYS A 214 27.68 4.78 -22.17
C LYS A 214 29.21 4.95 -22.27
N THR A 215 29.83 5.51 -21.24
CA THR A 215 31.29 5.52 -21.12
C THR A 215 31.81 4.14 -20.70
N PRO A 216 32.87 3.59 -21.33
CA PRO A 216 33.51 2.37 -20.86
C PRO A 216 34.00 2.51 -19.41
N THR A 217 33.66 1.54 -18.57
CA THR A 217 34.04 1.55 -17.15
C THR A 217 35.45 1.02 -16.94
N THR A 218 36.15 1.57 -15.96
CA THR A 218 37.53 1.17 -15.60
C THR A 218 37.67 0.94 -14.09
N GLY A 219 38.79 0.34 -13.67
CA GLY A 219 39.10 0.13 -12.25
C GLY A 219 38.23 -0.92 -11.55
N THR A 220 37.94 -0.67 -10.27
CA THR A 220 37.22 -1.63 -9.39
C THR A 220 35.70 -1.67 -9.63
N ARG A 221 35.16 -0.71 -10.40
CA ARG A 221 33.75 -0.64 -10.81
C ARG A 221 32.71 -0.59 -9.68
N TYR A 222 33.12 -0.25 -8.45
CA TYR A 222 32.18 0.00 -7.34
C TYR A 222 31.34 1.27 -7.52
N ASN A 223 31.72 2.15 -8.43
CA ASN A 223 30.96 3.33 -8.84
C ASN A 223 30.01 3.07 -10.01
N THR A 224 29.86 1.82 -10.44
CA THR A 224 28.86 1.42 -11.45
C THR A 224 27.51 1.13 -10.79
N VAL A 225 26.45 1.11 -11.60
CA VAL A 225 25.11 0.67 -11.18
C VAL A 225 25.19 -0.69 -10.50
N GLY A 226 25.98 -1.62 -11.04
CA GLY A 226 26.18 -2.94 -10.45
C GLY A 226 26.89 -2.94 -9.09
N GLY A 227 27.77 -1.97 -8.84
CA GLY A 227 28.45 -1.76 -7.56
C GLY A 227 27.61 -1.06 -6.49
N THR A 228 26.53 -0.37 -6.87
CA THR A 228 25.78 0.48 -5.93
C THR A 228 24.31 0.14 -5.78
N ALA A 229 23.57 -0.01 -6.89
CA ALA A 229 22.11 0.09 -6.91
C ALA A 229 21.43 -1.11 -7.57
N GLY A 230 22.09 -1.78 -8.51
CA GLY A 230 21.49 -2.79 -9.36
C GLY A 230 20.48 -2.24 -10.37
N VAL A 231 20.02 -3.14 -11.23
CA VAL A 231 19.04 -2.89 -12.29
C VAL A 231 17.82 -3.75 -12.01
N ALA A 232 16.63 -3.16 -12.15
CA ALA A 232 15.36 -3.81 -11.82
C ALA A 232 14.34 -3.66 -12.95
N VAL A 233 13.64 -4.74 -13.29
CA VAL A 233 12.51 -4.76 -14.22
C VAL A 233 11.32 -5.45 -13.56
N TYR A 234 10.16 -4.81 -13.56
CA TYR A 234 8.97 -5.31 -12.89
C TYR A 234 7.96 -5.88 -13.88
N SER A 235 7.38 -7.03 -13.54
CA SER A 235 6.18 -7.54 -14.19
C SER A 235 5.00 -6.63 -13.88
N ARG A 236 3.95 -6.71 -14.70
CA ARG A 236 2.63 -6.21 -14.31
C ARG A 236 2.13 -6.94 -13.05
N PRO A 237 1.19 -6.32 -12.32
CA PRO A 237 0.54 -6.95 -11.16
C PRO A 237 -0.07 -8.30 -11.51
N ILE A 238 0.22 -9.32 -10.70
CA ILE A 238 -0.33 -10.68 -10.81
C ILE A 238 -1.24 -10.90 -9.60
N PRO A 239 -2.57 -10.86 -9.75
CA PRO A 239 -3.48 -11.23 -8.67
C PRO A 239 -3.27 -12.69 -8.25
N VAL A 240 -3.29 -12.95 -6.94
CA VAL A 240 -3.06 -14.30 -6.38
C VAL A 240 -4.19 -14.71 -5.45
N GLU A 241 -4.43 -16.01 -5.41
CA GLU A 241 -5.35 -16.66 -4.49
C GLU A 241 -4.74 -16.74 -3.08
N PRO A 242 -5.53 -16.45 -2.02
CA PRO A 242 -5.12 -16.67 -0.65
C PRO A 242 -4.78 -18.13 -0.40
N ASP A 243 -3.74 -18.39 0.40
CA ASP A 243 -3.28 -19.73 0.75
C ASP A 243 -2.84 -20.61 -0.44
N GLY A 244 -2.60 -20.00 -1.60
CA GLY A 244 -2.22 -20.73 -2.82
C GLY A 244 -0.75 -21.17 -2.83
N TYR A 245 -0.50 -22.29 -3.50
CA TYR A 245 0.85 -22.76 -3.84
C TYR A 245 1.19 -22.37 -5.28
N TYR A 246 2.39 -21.85 -5.50
CA TYR A 246 2.81 -21.36 -6.81
C TYR A 246 4.16 -21.91 -7.21
N LEU A 247 4.21 -22.60 -8.35
CA LEU A 247 5.46 -22.91 -9.04
C LEU A 247 5.91 -21.65 -9.78
N VAL A 248 7.14 -21.23 -9.53
CA VAL A 248 7.78 -20.07 -10.15
C VAL A 248 9.05 -20.55 -10.83
N ASP A 249 9.21 -20.20 -12.09
CA ASP A 249 10.37 -20.57 -12.89
C ASP A 249 10.81 -19.46 -13.85
N PHE A 250 12.07 -19.46 -14.24
CA PHE A 250 12.65 -18.49 -15.17
C PHE A 250 13.98 -19.00 -15.72
N ASP A 251 14.34 -18.53 -16.92
CA ASP A 251 15.63 -18.76 -17.54
C ASP A 251 16.53 -17.55 -17.35
N VAL A 252 17.80 -17.78 -17.08
CA VAL A 252 18.80 -16.71 -16.97
C VAL A 252 20.13 -17.11 -17.61
N ARG A 253 20.82 -16.11 -18.16
CA ARG A 253 22.21 -16.20 -18.65
C ARG A 253 22.98 -14.98 -18.18
N GLY A 254 24.27 -15.10 -17.89
CA GLY A 254 25.11 -14.02 -17.38
C GLY A 254 26.02 -14.50 -16.27
N LYS A 255 26.52 -13.60 -15.41
CA LYS A 255 27.56 -13.96 -14.42
C LYS A 255 27.13 -13.69 -12.98
N GLY A 256 27.64 -14.46 -12.03
CA GLY A 256 27.38 -14.24 -10.61
C GLY A 256 26.01 -14.73 -10.17
N GLU A 257 25.29 -13.89 -9.43
CA GLU A 257 24.04 -14.28 -8.75
C GLU A 257 22.88 -13.29 -9.04
N PRO A 258 22.44 -13.15 -10.32
CA PRO A 258 21.18 -12.48 -10.59
C PRO A 258 20.02 -13.19 -9.89
N PHE A 259 18.93 -12.49 -9.66
CA PHE A 259 17.81 -13.09 -8.96
C PHE A 259 16.48 -12.45 -9.36
N MET A 260 15.41 -13.17 -9.07
CA MET A 260 14.06 -12.62 -9.09
C MET A 260 13.57 -12.40 -7.66
N PHE A 261 13.07 -11.21 -7.37
CA PHE A 261 12.24 -10.99 -6.19
C PHE A 261 10.78 -11.27 -6.51
N ILE A 262 10.14 -12.07 -5.65
CA ILE A 262 8.70 -12.17 -5.56
C ILE A 262 8.26 -11.21 -4.45
N LYS A 263 7.66 -10.09 -4.85
CA LYS A 263 7.14 -9.08 -3.91
C LYS A 263 5.63 -9.24 -3.82
N GLY A 264 5.12 -9.56 -2.63
CA GLY A 264 3.69 -9.69 -2.38
C GLY A 264 3.13 -8.45 -1.68
N PHE A 265 1.94 -8.06 -2.10
CA PHE A 265 1.28 -6.82 -1.70
C PHE A 265 -0.18 -7.04 -1.35
N TRP A 266 -0.69 -6.18 -0.48
CA TRP A 266 -2.12 -6.02 -0.19
C TRP A 266 -2.53 -4.56 -0.42
N LYS A 267 -3.81 -4.32 -0.68
CA LYS A 267 -4.30 -2.98 -1.00
C LYS A 267 -4.71 -2.23 0.26
N CYS A 268 -4.07 -1.08 0.50
CA CYS A 268 -4.31 -0.20 1.63
C CYS A 268 -5.73 0.36 1.64
N GLY A 269 -6.44 0.23 2.77
CA GLY A 269 -7.72 0.89 3.02
C GLY A 269 -7.59 2.10 3.96
N PRO A 270 -8.63 2.95 4.04
CA PRO A 270 -8.69 4.07 4.99
C PRO A 270 -8.42 3.68 6.45
N GLN A 271 -8.86 2.49 6.86
CA GLN A 271 -8.70 1.97 8.22
C GLN A 271 -7.23 1.66 8.58
N ASP A 272 -6.36 1.49 7.58
CA ASP A 272 -4.98 1.07 7.81
C ASP A 272 -4.01 2.24 7.98
N LEU A 273 -4.40 3.44 7.52
CA LEU A 273 -3.52 4.59 7.35
C LEU A 273 -2.78 4.96 8.65
N HIS A 274 -3.48 4.91 9.79
CA HIS A 274 -2.92 5.25 11.09
C HIS A 274 -1.77 4.32 11.54
N LYS A 275 -1.66 3.12 10.98
CA LYS A 275 -0.63 2.12 11.36
C LYS A 275 0.60 2.14 10.43
N MET A 276 0.52 2.80 9.29
CA MET A 276 1.48 2.59 8.20
C MET A 276 2.73 3.48 8.30
N GLY A 277 2.56 4.71 8.81
CA GLY A 277 3.59 5.75 8.76
C GLY A 277 4.07 6.06 7.34
N LYS A 278 5.18 6.80 7.23
CA LYS A 278 5.81 7.10 5.95
C LYS A 278 6.47 5.86 5.35
N LYS A 279 6.19 5.59 4.08
CA LYS A 279 6.83 4.52 3.31
C LYS A 279 7.41 5.07 2.02
N MET A 280 8.33 4.33 1.42
CA MET A 280 8.82 4.60 0.08
C MET A 280 7.86 3.99 -0.93
N PHE A 281 7.40 4.76 -1.91
CA PHE A 281 6.50 4.29 -2.95
C PHE A 281 7.09 4.46 -4.35
N PHE A 282 6.80 3.50 -5.23
CA PHE A 282 7.13 3.58 -6.65
C PHE A 282 5.92 3.20 -7.51
N LYS A 283 5.97 3.51 -8.81
CA LYS A 283 4.95 3.15 -9.81
C LYS A 283 5.62 2.36 -10.94
N PRO A 284 5.50 1.01 -10.97
CA PRO A 284 6.12 0.20 -12.01
C PRO A 284 5.53 0.48 -13.40
N PHE A 285 4.28 0.96 -13.45
CA PHE A 285 3.57 1.37 -14.67
C PHE A 285 2.92 2.73 -14.44
N LYS A 286 3.09 3.66 -15.40
CA LYS A 286 2.47 4.99 -15.38
C LYS A 286 1.49 5.11 -16.57
N PRO A 287 0.24 5.57 -16.36
CA PRO A 287 -0.41 5.77 -15.06
C PRO A 287 -0.70 4.41 -14.39
N GLY A 288 -0.71 4.37 -13.06
CA GLY A 288 -0.93 3.15 -12.30
C GLY A 288 -0.89 3.36 -10.79
N PRO A 289 -1.24 2.32 -10.01
CA PRO A 289 -1.19 2.38 -8.55
C PRO A 289 0.25 2.45 -8.04
N SER A 290 0.41 2.99 -6.84
CA SER A 290 1.68 3.04 -6.12
C SER A 290 1.89 1.77 -5.30
N TYR A 291 3.12 1.28 -5.28
CA TYR A 291 3.56 0.10 -4.53
C TYR A 291 4.63 0.51 -3.51
N SER A 292 4.48 0.11 -2.26
CA SER A 292 5.47 0.44 -1.23
C SER A 292 6.70 -0.46 -1.32
N LEU A 293 7.87 0.00 -0.88
CA LEU A 293 9.06 -0.83 -0.70
C LEU A 293 9.36 -1.04 0.79
N MET A 294 9.74 -2.26 1.18
CA MET A 294 10.19 -2.57 2.55
C MET A 294 11.62 -2.11 2.86
N ALA A 295 12.43 -1.79 1.84
CA ALA A 295 13.82 -1.37 2.01
C ALA A 295 14.11 -0.14 1.13
N MET A 296 15.27 0.49 1.36
CA MET A 296 15.76 1.66 0.62
C MET A 296 15.55 1.48 -0.89
N GLY A 297 14.98 2.52 -1.52
CA GLY A 297 14.70 2.56 -2.95
C GLY A 297 15.95 2.82 -3.79
N THR A 298 15.80 2.49 -5.07
CA THR A 298 16.70 2.75 -6.20
C THR A 298 17.20 4.18 -6.32
N SER A 299 16.25 5.11 -6.06
CA SER A 299 16.06 6.49 -6.54
C SER A 299 14.78 6.60 -7.39
N GLY A 300 14.08 7.75 -7.34
CA GLY A 300 12.79 7.98 -8.03
C GLY A 300 11.55 7.54 -7.23
N GLU A 301 11.74 6.94 -6.05
CA GLU A 301 10.67 6.66 -5.10
C GLU A 301 10.35 7.87 -4.23
N GLU A 302 9.07 8.03 -3.93
CA GLU A 302 8.58 9.11 -3.07
C GLU A 302 8.41 8.59 -1.65
N LYS A 303 9.04 9.25 -0.67
CA LYS A 303 8.76 9.02 0.74
C LYS A 303 7.54 9.83 1.16
N ARG A 304 6.41 9.16 1.33
CA ARG A 304 5.15 9.80 1.75
C ARG A 304 4.33 8.89 2.64
N ASP A 305 3.30 9.45 3.25
CA ASP A 305 2.28 8.67 3.93
C ASP A 305 1.50 7.81 2.92
N ALA A 306 1.03 6.66 3.37
CA ALA A 306 0.17 5.81 2.57
C ALA A 306 -1.18 6.49 2.33
N HIS A 307 -1.80 6.20 1.19
CA HIS A 307 -3.16 6.62 0.85
C HIS A 307 -4.02 5.39 0.54
N PRO A 308 -5.36 5.49 0.67
CA PRO A 308 -6.26 4.45 0.21
C PRO A 308 -6.00 4.08 -1.26
N GLY A 309 -5.88 2.78 -1.53
CA GLY A 309 -5.59 2.24 -2.85
C GLY A 309 -4.11 2.04 -3.18
N ASP A 310 -3.19 2.52 -2.34
CA ASP A 310 -1.78 2.11 -2.43
C ASP A 310 -1.63 0.61 -2.14
N TYR A 311 -0.64 -0.03 -2.75
CA TYR A 311 -0.29 -1.41 -2.44
C TYR A 311 0.85 -1.46 -1.44
N ILE A 312 0.61 -2.08 -0.29
CA ILE A 312 1.58 -2.21 0.79
C ILE A 312 2.26 -3.58 0.69
N GLN A 313 3.58 -3.57 0.65
CA GLN A 313 4.38 -4.77 0.57
C GLN A 313 4.35 -5.48 1.92
N CYS A 314 3.93 -6.75 1.93
CA CYS A 314 3.86 -7.62 3.11
C CYS A 314 4.71 -8.88 2.95
N TYR A 315 5.22 -9.14 1.75
CA TYR A 315 5.99 -10.33 1.44
C TYR A 315 7.14 -9.99 0.49
N ARG A 316 8.28 -10.65 0.71
CA ARG A 316 9.44 -10.61 -0.17
C ARG A 316 10.18 -11.92 -0.09
N ARG A 317 10.40 -12.56 -1.23
CA ARG A 317 11.30 -13.72 -1.34
C ARG A 317 12.23 -13.54 -2.53
N ARG A 318 13.50 -13.91 -2.34
CA ARG A 318 14.53 -13.86 -3.37
C ARG A 318 14.77 -15.25 -3.94
N LEU A 319 14.74 -15.39 -5.26
CA LEU A 319 15.16 -16.59 -5.96
C LEU A 319 16.50 -16.33 -6.64
N VAL A 320 17.56 -16.76 -5.98
CA VAL A 320 18.93 -16.58 -6.48
C VAL A 320 19.21 -17.60 -7.56
N ALA A 321 19.63 -17.11 -8.72
CA ALA A 321 20.13 -17.93 -9.80
C ALA A 321 21.66 -17.92 -9.74
N ARG A 322 22.26 -19.02 -9.26
CA ARG A 322 23.72 -19.15 -9.23
C ARG A 322 24.21 -19.65 -10.57
N ILE A 323 24.88 -18.78 -11.31
CA ILE A 323 25.35 -19.10 -12.66
C ILE A 323 26.83 -19.45 -12.60
N SER A 324 27.18 -20.66 -13.08
CA SER A 324 28.57 -21.12 -13.15
C SER A 324 29.22 -20.88 -14.51
N ASP A 325 28.44 -20.84 -15.59
CA ASP A 325 28.88 -20.54 -16.95
C ASP A 325 28.11 -19.35 -17.49
N ARG A 326 28.83 -18.31 -17.91
CA ARG A 326 28.22 -17.03 -18.30
C ARG A 326 27.57 -17.05 -19.67
N GLU A 327 27.93 -17.99 -20.53
CA GLU A 327 27.42 -18.08 -21.90
C GLU A 327 26.20 -19.00 -22.01
N GLU A 328 25.94 -19.81 -20.97
CA GLU A 328 24.89 -20.82 -20.95
C GLU A 328 23.58 -20.27 -20.34
N TRP A 329 22.45 -20.58 -21.00
CA TRP A 329 21.14 -20.39 -20.41
C TRP A 329 20.84 -21.48 -19.38
N ARG A 330 20.39 -21.08 -18.20
CA ARG A 330 20.06 -21.95 -17.08
C ARG A 330 18.63 -21.71 -16.63
N HIS A 331 17.89 -22.79 -16.44
CA HIS A 331 16.51 -22.80 -15.96
C HIS A 331 16.45 -22.99 -14.44
N PHE A 332 15.77 -22.08 -13.76
CA PHE A 332 15.58 -22.08 -12.31
C PHE A 332 14.11 -22.24 -11.97
N ARG A 333 13.81 -23.04 -10.93
CA ARG A 333 12.44 -23.23 -10.45
C ARG A 333 12.34 -23.45 -8.94
N THR A 334 11.26 -22.96 -8.37
CA THR A 334 10.87 -23.20 -6.96
C THR A 334 9.37 -23.24 -6.81
N VAL A 335 8.90 -23.78 -5.69
CA VAL A 335 7.53 -23.56 -5.23
C VAL A 335 7.50 -22.60 -4.05
N LEU A 336 6.44 -21.80 -3.98
CA LEU A 336 6.12 -20.84 -2.94
C LEU A 336 4.72 -21.15 -2.38
N HIS A 337 4.54 -20.97 -1.08
CA HIS A 337 3.22 -20.95 -0.45
C HIS A 337 2.92 -19.54 0.05
N PHE A 338 1.78 -19.00 -0.35
CA PHE A 338 1.30 -17.69 0.10
C PHE A 338 0.26 -17.86 1.18
N GLU A 339 0.73 -18.17 2.39
CA GLU A 339 -0.10 -18.33 3.60
C GLU A 339 -1.16 -17.22 3.72
N ALA A 340 -2.41 -17.61 4.01
CA ALA A 340 -3.53 -16.68 4.14
C ALA A 340 -3.23 -15.51 5.11
N ALA A 341 -2.50 -15.78 6.20
CA ALA A 341 -2.14 -14.79 7.23
C ALA A 341 -1.21 -13.67 6.74
N ARG A 342 -0.58 -13.83 5.56
CA ARG A 342 0.24 -12.76 4.96
C ARG A 342 -0.60 -11.74 4.19
N HIS A 343 -1.87 -12.03 3.94
CA HIS A 343 -2.80 -11.18 3.20
C HIS A 343 -2.33 -10.78 1.79
N ILE A 344 -1.53 -11.61 1.12
CA ILE A 344 -1.01 -11.29 -0.22
C ILE A 344 -2.17 -11.34 -1.22
N GLU A 345 -2.46 -10.20 -1.86
CA GLU A 345 -3.51 -10.07 -2.89
C GLU A 345 -2.93 -10.03 -4.30
N VAL A 346 -1.74 -9.43 -4.43
CA VAL A 346 -1.07 -9.20 -5.71
C VAL A 346 0.43 -9.45 -5.54
N VAL A 347 1.04 -10.03 -6.56
CA VAL A 347 2.49 -10.19 -6.69
C VAL A 347 3.03 -9.30 -7.81
N LEU A 348 4.21 -8.70 -7.57
CA LEU A 348 5.10 -8.23 -8.62
C LEU A 348 6.32 -9.14 -8.65
N LEU A 349 6.69 -9.58 -9.86
CA LEU A 349 7.98 -10.20 -10.12
C LEU A 349 8.96 -9.10 -10.49
N GLU A 350 10.06 -9.00 -9.75
CA GLU A 350 11.15 -8.06 -10.04
C GLU A 350 12.37 -8.88 -10.46
N LEU A 351 12.70 -8.79 -11.74
CA LEU A 351 13.98 -9.28 -12.27
C LEU A 351 15.04 -8.30 -11.82
N TYR A 352 16.14 -8.82 -11.27
CA TYR A 352 17.16 -7.98 -10.67
C TYR A 352 18.56 -8.52 -10.90
N ALA A 353 19.45 -7.64 -11.35
CA ALA A 353 20.87 -7.90 -11.46
C ALA A 353 21.66 -6.76 -10.82
N PHE A 354 22.76 -7.08 -10.14
CA PHE A 354 23.64 -6.06 -9.56
C PHE A 354 25.11 -6.40 -9.81
N TRP A 355 25.64 -7.44 -9.19
CA TRP A 355 27.07 -7.73 -9.18
C TRP A 355 27.37 -9.14 -9.69
N PRO A 356 28.48 -9.36 -10.42
CA PRO A 356 29.47 -8.35 -10.86
C PRO A 356 29.02 -7.52 -12.08
N PRO A 357 29.62 -6.33 -12.34
CA PRO A 357 29.17 -5.43 -13.39
C PRO A 357 29.28 -6.07 -14.79
N GLY A 358 28.19 -6.19 -15.53
CA GLY A 358 28.17 -6.71 -16.90
C GLY A 358 26.76 -7.05 -17.39
N ASP A 359 26.68 -7.93 -18.39
CA ASP A 359 25.41 -8.33 -18.99
C ASP A 359 24.74 -9.52 -18.28
N PHE A 360 23.43 -9.39 -18.10
CA PHE A 360 22.54 -10.42 -17.57
C PHE A 360 21.31 -10.51 -18.45
N TYR A 361 20.83 -11.72 -18.71
CA TYR A 361 19.70 -11.97 -19.61
C TYR A 361 18.66 -12.78 -18.86
N PHE A 362 17.39 -12.39 -18.97
CA PHE A 362 16.26 -13.09 -18.39
C PHE A 362 15.24 -13.43 -19.47
N ASP A 363 14.73 -14.66 -19.44
CA ASP A 363 13.73 -15.17 -20.38
C ASP A 363 12.75 -16.14 -19.67
N ASN A 364 11.63 -16.47 -20.32
CA ASN A 364 10.64 -17.47 -19.90
C ASN A 364 10.21 -17.38 -18.42
N VAL A 365 9.90 -16.18 -17.94
CA VAL A 365 9.52 -15.94 -16.53
C VAL A 365 8.08 -16.37 -16.27
N ARG A 366 7.88 -17.39 -15.44
CA ARG A 366 6.58 -18.05 -15.27
C ARG A 366 6.20 -18.19 -13.80
N MET A 367 4.89 -18.22 -13.59
CA MET A 367 4.27 -18.45 -12.29
C MET A 367 2.95 -19.17 -12.51
N LYS A 368 2.78 -20.33 -11.89
CA LYS A 368 1.59 -21.18 -12.02
C LYS A 368 1.04 -21.53 -10.66
N LEU A 369 -0.27 -21.45 -10.49
CA LEU A 369 -0.92 -22.07 -9.35
C LEU A 369 -0.77 -23.58 -9.47
N VAL A 370 -0.33 -24.22 -8.38
CA VAL A 370 -0.17 -25.67 -8.28
C VAL A 370 -0.90 -26.18 -7.05
N THR A 371 -1.20 -27.46 -7.02
CA THR A 371 -1.75 -28.14 -5.85
C THR A 371 -0.68 -28.30 -4.77
N LYS A 372 -1.12 -28.50 -3.53
CA LYS A 372 -0.20 -28.85 -2.43
C LYS A 372 0.60 -30.12 -2.73
N ALA A 373 -0.02 -31.13 -3.36
CA ALA A 373 0.67 -32.37 -3.72
C ALA A 373 1.82 -32.13 -4.71
N GLU A 374 1.62 -31.28 -5.72
CA GLU A 374 2.67 -30.87 -6.65
C GLU A 374 3.77 -30.06 -5.96
N ALA A 375 3.39 -29.19 -5.03
CA ALA A 375 4.34 -28.45 -4.19
C ALA A 375 5.24 -29.39 -3.36
N ASP A 376 4.63 -30.33 -2.63
CA ASP A 376 5.33 -31.32 -1.81
C ASP A 376 6.25 -32.20 -2.66
N ALA A 377 5.79 -32.62 -3.86
CA ALA A 377 6.61 -33.38 -4.81
C ALA A 377 7.83 -32.58 -5.30
N HIS A 378 7.65 -31.29 -5.57
CA HIS A 378 8.75 -30.40 -5.96
C HIS A 378 9.76 -30.21 -4.82
N GLU A 379 9.31 -30.04 -3.58
CA GLU A 379 10.18 -29.94 -2.41
C GLU A 379 10.97 -31.23 -2.18
N ALA A 380 10.32 -32.40 -2.31
CA ALA A 380 11.00 -33.69 -2.24
C ALA A 380 12.06 -33.84 -3.34
N TRP A 381 11.78 -33.41 -4.57
CA TRP A 381 12.76 -33.37 -5.66
C TRP A 381 13.93 -32.43 -5.34
N ARG A 382 13.68 -31.20 -4.87
CA ARG A 382 14.74 -30.27 -4.45
C ARG A 382 15.62 -30.86 -3.35
N LYS A 383 15.00 -31.52 -2.35
CA LYS A 383 15.72 -32.16 -1.23
C LYS A 383 16.66 -33.26 -1.73
N LYS A 384 16.25 -34.04 -2.74
CA LYS A 384 17.11 -35.07 -3.37
C LYS A 384 18.30 -34.45 -4.10
N LEU A 385 18.13 -33.30 -4.74
CA LEU A 385 19.22 -32.60 -5.44
C LEU A 385 20.20 -31.87 -4.49
N GLY A 386 19.76 -31.48 -3.30
CA GLY A 386 20.60 -30.78 -2.33
C GLY A 386 21.11 -29.44 -2.89
N ALA A 387 22.43 -29.23 -2.87
CA ALA A 387 23.06 -28.01 -3.34
C ALA A 387 22.89 -27.76 -4.86
N GLU A 388 22.79 -28.84 -5.66
CA GLU A 388 22.63 -28.77 -7.12
C GLU A 388 21.32 -28.07 -7.52
N ALA A 389 20.29 -28.10 -6.66
CA ALA A 389 19.03 -27.40 -6.89
C ALA A 389 19.18 -25.87 -6.98
N ASN A 390 20.35 -25.31 -6.65
CA ASN A 390 20.64 -23.88 -6.69
C ASN A 390 21.38 -23.42 -7.95
N PHE A 391 21.82 -24.33 -8.82
CA PHE A 391 22.57 -24.00 -10.06
C PHE A 391 21.71 -24.04 -11.33
N GLY A 392 20.43 -24.42 -11.20
CA GLY A 392 19.52 -24.56 -12.33
C GLY A 392 19.94 -25.66 -13.30
N THR A 393 19.07 -25.97 -14.26
CA THR A 393 19.36 -26.96 -15.31
C THR A 393 19.71 -26.28 -16.62
N SER A 394 20.63 -26.84 -17.39
CA SER A 394 20.94 -26.37 -18.75
C SER A 394 19.69 -26.29 -19.63
N VAL A 395 19.54 -25.17 -20.35
CA VAL A 395 18.52 -25.00 -21.39
C VAL A 395 19.17 -25.35 -22.73
N ARG A 396 18.64 -26.37 -23.40
CA ARG A 396 19.15 -26.83 -24.70
C ARG A 396 18.49 -26.12 -25.88
#